data_AF-A0A9N8HJE9-F1
#
_entry.id   AF-A0A9N8HJE9-F1
#
_cell.length_a   1.000
_cell.length_b   1.000
_cell.length_c   1.000
_cell.angle_alpha   90.00
_cell.angle_beta   90.00
_cell.angle_gamma   90.00
#
_symmetry.space_group_name_H-M   'P 1'
#
loop_
_entity.id
_entity.type
_entity.pdbx_description
1 polymer ?
#
loop_
_entity_poly.entity_id
_entity_poly.type
_entity_poly.pdbx_seq_one_letter_code
_entity_poly.pdbx_strand_id
1 'polypeptide(L)'
;MKDEQREVVTTVILNGPLGEVIDASQGTIDDKALVQVVRAGILSANGNFSCMLSQWHYCNTFYHRPTESPASLEDLMTKAVQSMSSLRLKQSCDHGKFTKEVALQHLFFEALTLQLHAYVSVCPELNTFAKDSSGNVITGELDFVVGGKLSWAIGITRKGDKINQHVSRFDPNNGKYRAIGHSAWIVVDCRGPRVKQVESKEARCTLYFAENFQTADPGVKCDFSCFSLLL
;
A
#
# COMPACT_ATOMS: atom_id res chain seq x y z
N MET A 1 10.66 18.22 -11.38
CA MET A 1 9.25 18.56 -11.12
C MET A 1 9.22 19.84 -10.30
N LYS A 2 8.47 20.86 -10.72
CA LYS A 2 8.32 22.12 -9.97
C LYS A 2 7.49 21.88 -8.71
N ASP A 3 7.61 22.74 -7.69
CA ASP A 3 6.93 22.53 -6.40
C ASP A 3 5.40 22.56 -6.53
N GLU A 4 4.85 23.40 -7.42
CA GLU A 4 3.43 23.43 -7.77
C GLU A 4 2.93 22.09 -8.33
N GLN A 5 3.75 21.40 -9.13
CA GLN A 5 3.40 20.08 -9.70
C GLN A 5 3.47 18.98 -8.63
N ARG A 6 4.36 19.10 -7.64
CA ARG A 6 4.44 18.17 -6.50
C ARG A 6 3.23 18.29 -5.60
N GLU A 7 2.74 19.51 -5.37
CA GLU A 7 1.55 19.77 -4.56
C GLU A 7 0.29 19.18 -5.20
N VAL A 8 0.11 19.36 -6.51
CA VAL A 8 -1.01 18.78 -7.25
C VAL A 8 -0.98 17.25 -7.22
N VAL A 9 0.18 16.63 -7.50
CA VAL A 9 0.32 15.16 -7.47
C VAL A 9 0.08 14.61 -6.06
N THR A 10 0.61 15.27 -5.03
CA THR A 10 0.39 14.89 -3.63
C THR A 10 -1.10 15.00 -3.26
N THR A 11 -1.77 16.06 -3.71
CA THR A 11 -3.20 16.29 -3.46
C THR A 11 -4.07 15.21 -4.11
N VAL A 12 -3.76 14.80 -5.35
CA VAL A 12 -4.48 13.74 -6.08
C VAL A 12 -4.23 12.36 -5.45
N ILE A 13 -3.00 12.08 -5.01
CA ILE A 13 -2.67 10.82 -4.34
C ILE A 13 -3.35 10.71 -2.98
N LEU A 14 -3.30 11.78 -2.17
CA LEU A 14 -3.79 11.77 -0.79
C LEU A 14 -5.31 11.86 -0.69
N ASN A 15 -5.98 12.61 -1.57
CA ASN A 15 -7.43 12.79 -1.49
C ASN A 15 -8.22 11.79 -2.33
N GLY A 16 -7.52 10.88 -3.02
CA GLY A 16 -8.10 10.07 -4.09
C GLY A 16 -8.41 10.95 -5.32
N PRO A 17 -8.91 10.37 -6.42
CA PRO A 17 -9.43 11.18 -7.51
C PRO A 17 -10.52 12.07 -6.90
N LEU A 18 -10.27 13.38 -6.86
CA LEU A 18 -11.29 14.38 -6.58
C LEU A 18 -12.49 14.01 -7.46
N GLY A 19 -13.72 14.18 -6.97
CA GLY A 19 -14.93 14.01 -7.79
C GLY A 19 -15.01 14.99 -8.98
N GLU A 20 -13.91 15.64 -9.32
CA GLU A 20 -13.70 16.45 -10.49
C GLU A 20 -12.96 15.64 -11.56
N VAL A 21 -13.47 15.78 -12.77
CA VAL A 21 -12.98 15.16 -14.00
C VAL A 21 -11.47 15.28 -14.09
N ILE A 22 -10.77 14.14 -14.17
CA ILE A 22 -9.35 14.09 -14.50
C ILE A 22 -9.16 14.84 -15.83
N ASP A 23 -8.36 15.91 -15.82
CA ASP A 23 -7.93 16.62 -17.02
C ASP A 23 -7.12 15.65 -17.89
N ALA A 24 -7.74 15.27 -19.01
CA ALA A 24 -7.29 14.25 -19.93
C ALA A 24 -6.26 14.74 -20.97
N SER A 25 -5.64 15.90 -20.79
CA SER A 25 -4.63 16.41 -21.72
C SER A 25 -3.30 15.61 -21.76
N GLN A 26 -3.22 14.43 -21.10
CA GLN A 26 -1.98 13.67 -20.91
C GLN A 26 -1.96 12.26 -21.55
N GLY A 27 -2.91 11.88 -22.41
CA GLY A 27 -2.84 10.59 -23.12
C GLY A 27 -3.50 10.62 -24.49
N THR A 28 -2.71 10.54 -25.57
CA THR A 28 -3.27 10.37 -26.92
C THR A 28 -3.75 8.92 -27.09
N ILE A 29 -4.93 8.73 -27.69
CA ILE A 29 -5.60 7.43 -27.91
C ILE A 29 -4.89 6.52 -28.94
N ASP A 30 -3.66 6.83 -29.30
CA ASP A 30 -2.91 6.07 -30.31
C ASP A 30 -2.46 4.68 -29.83
N ASP A 31 -2.68 4.35 -28.54
CA ASP A 31 -2.48 3.00 -28.02
C ASP A 31 -3.62 2.06 -28.45
N LYS A 32 -3.27 1.07 -29.28
CA LYS A 32 -4.18 0.01 -29.76
C LYS A 32 -4.88 -0.73 -28.61
N ALA A 33 -4.27 -0.81 -27.43
CA ALA A 33 -4.87 -1.44 -26.25
C ALA A 33 -6.06 -0.62 -25.71
N LEU A 34 -5.95 0.72 -25.71
CA LEU A 34 -7.00 1.61 -25.20
C LEU A 34 -8.17 1.75 -26.17
N VAL A 35 -7.93 1.64 -27.48
CA VAL A 35 -8.99 1.69 -28.51
C VAL A 35 -10.09 0.65 -28.26
N GLN A 36 -9.75 -0.55 -27.79
CA GLN A 36 -10.76 -1.59 -27.51
C GLN A 36 -11.59 -1.26 -26.27
N VAL A 37 -10.97 -0.67 -25.25
CA VAL A 37 -11.65 -0.26 -24.02
C VAL A 37 -12.60 0.92 -24.28
N VAL A 38 -12.21 1.82 -25.18
CA VAL A 38 -13.09 2.92 -25.67
C VAL A 38 -14.25 2.37 -26.50
N ARG A 39 -13.98 1.44 -27.43
CA ARG A 39 -15.03 0.77 -28.23
C ARG A 39 -16.01 -0.04 -27.41
N ALA A 40 -15.54 -0.66 -26.32
CA ALA A 40 -16.37 -1.37 -25.36
C ALA A 40 -17.23 -0.41 -24.49
N GLY A 41 -17.07 0.91 -24.66
CA GLY A 41 -17.80 1.91 -23.88
C GLY A 41 -17.34 1.99 -22.43
N ILE A 42 -16.13 1.48 -22.09
CA ILE A 42 -15.59 1.59 -20.74
C ILE A 42 -14.91 2.95 -20.55
N LEU A 43 -14.09 3.35 -21.52
CA LEU A 43 -13.48 4.68 -21.57
C LEU A 43 -14.15 5.55 -22.65
N SER A 44 -14.07 6.86 -22.48
CA SER A 44 -14.40 7.89 -23.44
C SER A 44 -13.27 8.08 -24.44
N ALA A 45 -13.55 8.82 -25.53
CA ALA A 45 -12.52 9.25 -26.49
C ALA A 45 -11.47 10.21 -25.91
N ASN A 46 -11.56 10.54 -24.62
CA ASN A 46 -10.53 11.31 -23.90
C ASN A 46 -9.79 10.42 -22.88
N GLY A 47 -9.98 9.10 -22.85
CA GLY A 47 -9.31 8.21 -21.90
C GLY A 47 -9.89 8.21 -20.48
N ASN A 48 -10.94 8.98 -20.20
CA ASN A 48 -11.68 8.94 -18.94
C ASN A 48 -12.75 7.85 -18.94
N PHE A 49 -13.17 7.32 -17.79
CA PHE A 49 -14.32 6.40 -17.74
C PHE A 49 -15.58 7.05 -18.34
N SER A 50 -16.29 6.30 -19.17
CA SER A 50 -17.47 6.80 -19.88
C SER A 50 -18.63 7.14 -18.95
N CYS A 51 -18.72 6.47 -17.80
CA CYS A 51 -19.64 6.75 -16.71
C CYS A 51 -19.19 6.05 -15.42
N MET A 52 -19.88 6.31 -14.31
CA MET A 52 -19.60 5.65 -13.03
C MET A 52 -19.79 4.12 -13.10
N LEU A 53 -20.76 3.64 -13.91
CA LEU A 53 -21.01 2.22 -14.07
C LEU A 53 -19.87 1.50 -14.82
N SER A 54 -19.27 2.13 -15.83
CA SER A 54 -18.14 1.53 -16.54
C SER A 54 -16.87 1.50 -15.70
N GLN A 55 -16.63 2.53 -14.89
CA GLN A 55 -15.57 2.52 -13.89
C GLN A 55 -15.77 1.38 -12.88
N TRP A 56 -16.98 1.28 -12.31
CA TRP A 56 -17.33 0.21 -11.38
C TRP A 56 -17.14 -1.17 -12.02
N HIS A 57 -17.63 -1.36 -13.25
CA HIS A 57 -17.50 -2.62 -13.98
C HIS A 57 -16.03 -2.95 -14.25
N TYR A 58 -15.23 -1.99 -14.72
CA TYR A 58 -13.80 -2.21 -14.96
C TYR A 58 -13.06 -2.59 -13.68
N CYS A 59 -13.23 -1.82 -12.60
CA CYS A 59 -12.55 -2.08 -11.34
C CYS A 59 -13.01 -3.39 -10.69
N ASN A 60 -14.28 -3.76 -10.79
CA ASN A 60 -14.81 -4.96 -10.14
C ASN A 60 -14.62 -6.22 -10.98
N THR A 61 -14.67 -6.12 -12.32
CA THR A 61 -14.49 -7.29 -13.19
C THR A 61 -13.03 -7.62 -13.41
N PHE A 62 -12.13 -6.61 -13.50
CA PHE A 62 -10.71 -6.89 -13.70
C PHE A 62 -9.92 -7.05 -12.40
N TYR A 63 -10.30 -6.36 -11.32
CA TYR A 63 -9.56 -6.39 -10.06
C TYR A 63 -10.33 -6.97 -8.88
N HIS A 64 -11.61 -7.35 -9.03
CA HIS A 64 -12.44 -7.94 -7.97
C HIS A 64 -12.35 -7.19 -6.63
N ARG A 65 -12.22 -5.85 -6.69
CA ARG A 65 -12.07 -5.03 -5.49
C ARG A 65 -13.39 -4.95 -4.71
N PRO A 66 -13.34 -4.87 -3.37
CA PRO A 66 -14.54 -4.83 -2.54
C PRO A 66 -15.28 -3.50 -2.70
N THR A 67 -16.60 -3.56 -2.54
CA THR A 67 -17.48 -2.37 -2.47
C THR A 67 -17.44 -1.68 -1.11
N GLU A 68 -16.89 -2.34 -0.09
CA GLU A 68 -16.74 -1.78 1.25
C GLU A 68 -15.25 -1.61 1.58
N SER A 69 -14.92 -0.49 2.21
CA SER A 69 -13.58 -0.25 2.74
C SER A 69 -13.38 -1.03 4.05
N PRO A 70 -12.13 -1.42 4.38
CA PRO A 70 -11.81 -2.02 5.67
C PRO A 70 -12.15 -1.07 6.82
N ALA A 71 -12.58 -1.64 7.96
CA ALA A 71 -13.05 -0.84 9.10
C ALA A 71 -11.90 -0.10 9.81
N SER A 72 -10.68 -0.63 9.74
CA SER A 72 -9.48 -0.03 10.31
C SER A 72 -8.22 -0.43 9.52
N LEU A 73 -7.09 0.19 9.85
CA LEU A 73 -5.80 -0.18 9.28
C LEU A 73 -5.41 -1.61 9.65
N GLU A 74 -5.73 -2.04 10.86
CA GLU A 74 -5.52 -3.42 11.33
C GLU A 74 -6.37 -4.41 10.52
N ASP A 75 -7.64 -4.11 10.26
CA ASP A 75 -8.52 -4.94 9.42
C ASP A 75 -7.97 -5.05 7.99
N LEU A 76 -7.51 -3.93 7.41
CA LEU A 76 -6.84 -3.93 6.11
C LEU A 76 -5.62 -4.86 6.11
N MET A 77 -4.73 -4.70 7.09
CA MET A 77 -3.52 -5.50 7.17
C MET A 77 -3.83 -6.98 7.37
N THR A 78 -4.84 -7.31 8.18
CA THR A 78 -5.32 -8.69 8.39
C THR A 78 -5.70 -9.32 7.05
N LYS A 79 -6.62 -8.69 6.33
CA LYS A 79 -7.14 -9.19 5.06
C LYS A 79 -6.07 -9.22 3.99
N ALA A 80 -5.20 -8.22 3.95
CA ALA A 80 -4.09 -8.17 3.01
C ALA A 80 -3.17 -9.38 3.22
N VAL A 81 -2.71 -9.62 4.46
CA VAL A 81 -1.86 -10.79 4.76
C VAL A 81 -2.55 -12.09 4.37
N GLN A 82 -3.82 -12.29 4.73
CA GLN A 82 -4.59 -13.48 4.34
C GLN A 82 -4.63 -13.70 2.82
N SER A 83 -4.69 -12.62 2.05
CA SER A 83 -4.74 -12.66 0.59
C SER A 83 -3.37 -12.79 -0.10
N MET A 84 -2.26 -12.76 0.64
CA MET A 84 -0.93 -12.91 0.04
C MET A 84 -0.73 -14.34 -0.48
N SER A 85 -0.16 -14.47 -1.67
CA SER A 85 0.18 -15.77 -2.26
C SER A 85 1.39 -16.40 -1.55
N SER A 86 1.13 -17.52 -0.86
CA SER A 86 2.15 -18.37 -0.25
C SER A 86 3.17 -18.89 -1.28
N LEU A 87 2.70 -19.28 -2.46
CA LEU A 87 3.54 -19.73 -3.56
C LEU A 87 4.51 -18.64 -4.01
N ARG A 88 4.04 -17.40 -4.21
CA ARG A 88 4.92 -16.29 -4.63
C ARG A 88 5.88 -15.86 -3.53
N LEU A 89 5.46 -15.87 -2.26
CA LEU A 89 6.38 -15.69 -1.13
C LEU A 89 7.50 -16.74 -1.16
N LYS A 90 7.15 -18.01 -1.34
CA LYS A 90 8.12 -19.11 -1.46
C LYS A 90 9.03 -18.98 -2.68
N GLN A 91 8.48 -18.63 -3.85
CA GLN A 91 9.25 -18.45 -5.09
C GLN A 91 10.18 -17.24 -5.04
N SER A 92 9.86 -16.24 -4.23
CA SER A 92 10.72 -15.07 -4.00
C SER A 92 11.87 -15.30 -3.01
N CYS A 93 11.94 -16.49 -2.40
CA CYS A 93 13.03 -16.89 -1.52
C CYS A 93 14.27 -17.32 -2.32
N ASP A 94 15.42 -16.80 -1.96
CA ASP A 94 16.71 -17.13 -2.58
C ASP A 94 17.39 -18.27 -1.79
N HIS A 95 17.39 -19.50 -2.31
CA HIS A 95 18.13 -20.65 -1.74
C HIS A 95 17.90 -20.88 -0.23
N GLY A 96 16.63 -20.89 0.20
CA GLY A 96 16.27 -21.09 1.61
C GLY A 96 16.44 -19.85 2.50
N LYS A 97 16.84 -18.71 1.93
CA LYS A 97 16.79 -17.42 2.63
C LYS A 97 15.37 -16.88 2.60
N PHE A 98 14.99 -16.22 3.69
CA PHE A 98 13.76 -15.45 3.78
C PHE A 98 13.65 -14.40 2.67
N THR A 99 12.43 -14.14 2.23
CA THR A 99 12.06 -13.19 1.17
C THR A 99 12.72 -11.82 1.35
N LYS A 100 13.18 -11.25 0.23
CA LYS A 100 13.71 -9.87 0.17
C LYS A 100 12.59 -8.85 0.37
N GLU A 101 12.93 -7.69 0.90
CA GLU A 101 11.96 -6.61 1.19
C GLU A 101 11.14 -6.19 -0.03
N VAL A 102 11.80 -6.01 -1.19
CA VAL A 102 11.13 -5.67 -2.47
C VAL A 102 10.05 -6.67 -2.88
N ALA A 103 10.27 -7.96 -2.65
CA ALA A 103 9.28 -8.98 -2.98
C ALA A 103 8.10 -8.94 -1.99
N LEU A 104 8.37 -8.64 -0.70
CA LEU A 104 7.31 -8.39 0.28
C LEU A 104 6.51 -7.15 -0.11
N GLN A 105 7.15 -6.04 -0.44
CA GLN A 105 6.50 -4.80 -0.87
C GLN A 105 5.59 -5.05 -2.08
N HIS A 106 6.05 -5.74 -3.13
CA HIS A 106 5.20 -6.08 -4.28
C HIS A 106 3.97 -6.91 -3.91
N LEU A 107 4.12 -7.91 -3.04
CA LEU A 107 3.01 -8.76 -2.61
C LEU A 107 2.05 -8.01 -1.68
N PHE A 108 2.56 -7.13 -0.83
CA PHE A 108 1.73 -6.23 -0.03
C PHE A 108 0.96 -5.26 -0.90
N PHE A 109 1.58 -4.65 -1.91
CA PHE A 109 0.90 -3.74 -2.82
C PHE A 109 -0.33 -4.41 -3.46
N GLU A 110 -0.12 -5.59 -4.04
CA GLU A 110 -1.19 -6.38 -4.64
C GLU A 110 -2.28 -6.73 -3.62
N ALA A 111 -1.89 -7.31 -2.48
CA ALA A 111 -2.82 -7.69 -1.42
C ALA A 111 -3.63 -6.49 -0.90
N LEU A 112 -2.98 -5.36 -0.60
CA LEU A 112 -3.64 -4.14 -0.12
C LEU A 112 -4.66 -3.63 -1.14
N THR A 113 -4.28 -3.58 -2.42
CA THR A 113 -5.18 -3.08 -3.47
C THR A 113 -6.43 -3.95 -3.66
N LEU A 114 -6.33 -5.25 -3.39
CA LEU A 114 -7.47 -6.18 -3.45
C LEU A 114 -8.42 -6.04 -2.26
N GLN A 115 -8.00 -5.38 -1.18
CA GLN A 115 -8.82 -5.18 0.03
C GLN A 115 -9.41 -3.77 0.12
N LEU A 116 -9.16 -2.91 -0.87
CA LEU A 116 -9.57 -1.52 -0.85
C LEU A 116 -10.60 -1.22 -1.93
N HIS A 117 -11.50 -0.28 -1.63
CA HIS A 117 -12.46 0.20 -2.60
C HIS A 117 -11.77 0.74 -3.86
N ALA A 118 -12.39 0.60 -5.02
CA ALA A 118 -11.85 1.07 -6.30
C ALA A 118 -11.45 2.56 -6.33
N TYR A 119 -12.08 3.39 -5.50
CA TYR A 119 -11.80 4.83 -5.39
C TYR A 119 -10.68 5.17 -4.40
N VAL A 120 -10.16 4.18 -3.67
CA VAL A 120 -9.05 4.38 -2.74
C VAL A 120 -7.74 4.07 -3.48
N SER A 121 -6.87 5.06 -3.53
CA SER A 121 -5.52 4.94 -4.08
C SER A 121 -4.59 4.25 -3.08
N VAL A 122 -3.64 3.48 -3.59
CA VAL A 122 -2.47 3.03 -2.85
C VAL A 122 -1.26 3.51 -3.63
N CYS A 123 -0.44 4.36 -3.02
CA CYS A 123 0.81 4.84 -3.58
C CYS A 123 1.96 4.01 -3.00
N PRO A 124 2.60 3.13 -3.77
CA PRO A 124 3.83 2.48 -3.36
C PRO A 124 5.00 3.47 -3.41
N GLU A 125 6.00 3.26 -2.55
CA GLU A 125 7.31 3.94 -2.59
C GLU A 125 7.21 5.47 -2.66
N LEU A 126 6.39 6.08 -1.81
CA LEU A 126 6.18 7.52 -1.81
C LEU A 126 7.45 8.22 -1.30
N ASN A 127 8.01 9.09 -2.14
CA ASN A 127 9.05 10.03 -1.71
C ASN A 127 8.44 11.13 -0.81
N THR A 128 9.07 11.33 0.33
CA THR A 128 8.60 12.22 1.40
C THR A 128 9.60 13.34 1.62
N PHE A 129 9.09 14.53 1.88
CA PHE A 129 9.90 15.74 2.04
C PHE A 129 9.38 16.49 3.25
N ALA A 130 10.24 16.74 4.24
CA ALA A 130 9.87 17.47 5.44
C ALA A 130 10.99 18.42 5.86
N LYS A 131 10.66 19.66 6.24
CA LYS A 131 11.64 20.68 6.66
C LYS A 131 11.96 20.59 8.14
N ASP A 132 13.22 20.43 8.51
CA ASP A 132 13.64 20.46 9.92
C ASP A 132 13.54 21.86 10.53
N SER A 133 13.85 21.99 11.83
CA SER A 133 13.84 23.27 12.54
C SER A 133 14.83 24.30 11.99
N SER A 134 15.84 23.86 11.24
CA SER A 134 16.82 24.72 10.55
C SER A 134 16.40 25.05 9.11
N GLY A 135 15.24 24.56 8.66
CA GLY A 135 14.72 24.76 7.30
C GLY A 135 15.27 23.80 6.25
N ASN A 136 16.12 22.83 6.62
CA ASN A 136 16.68 21.87 5.67
C ASN A 136 15.63 20.82 5.27
N VAL A 137 15.63 20.44 3.99
CA VAL A 137 14.75 19.39 3.48
C VAL A 137 15.32 18.02 3.86
N ILE A 138 14.58 17.30 4.69
CA ILE A 138 14.82 15.88 4.98
C ILE A 138 13.99 15.05 4.02
N THR A 139 14.64 14.12 3.34
CA THR A 139 13.98 13.15 2.46
C THR A 139 13.87 11.77 3.11
N GLY A 140 12.80 11.07 2.77
CA GLY A 140 12.59 9.67 3.09
C GLY A 140 11.72 9.00 2.05
N GLU A 141 11.66 7.68 2.07
CA GLU A 141 10.81 6.88 1.19
C GLU A 141 9.89 6.05 2.07
N LEU A 142 8.59 6.17 1.87
CA LEU A 142 7.56 5.43 2.61
C LEU A 142 7.02 4.31 1.72
N ASP A 143 6.93 3.10 2.27
CA ASP A 143 6.56 1.91 1.49
C ASP A 143 5.16 2.04 0.88
N PHE A 144 4.15 2.45 1.65
CA PHE A 144 2.81 2.72 1.12
C PHE A 144 2.11 3.89 1.80
N VAL A 145 1.33 4.63 0.98
CA VAL A 145 0.26 5.52 1.44
C VAL A 145 -1.07 5.08 0.86
N VAL A 146 -2.07 4.91 1.72
CA VAL A 146 -3.46 4.66 1.36
C VAL A 146 -4.21 5.98 1.38
N GLY A 147 -4.65 6.46 0.22
CA GLY A 147 -5.27 7.76 0.07
C GLY A 147 -6.77 7.80 0.40
N GLY A 148 -7.42 8.88 -0.04
CA GLY A 148 -8.83 9.16 0.20
C GLY A 148 -9.11 9.46 1.67
N LYS A 149 -10.32 9.11 2.12
CA LYS A 149 -10.76 9.35 3.50
C LYS A 149 -10.01 8.52 4.55
N LEU A 150 -9.32 7.45 4.13
CA LEU A 150 -8.55 6.61 5.03
C LEU A 150 -7.26 7.33 5.45
N SER A 151 -6.49 7.85 4.49
CA SER A 151 -5.20 8.51 4.73
C SER A 151 -4.30 7.72 5.68
N TRP A 152 -3.97 6.48 5.34
CA TRP A 152 -3.10 5.62 6.15
C TRP A 152 -1.70 5.53 5.59
N ALA A 153 -0.72 5.30 6.46
CA ALA A 153 0.66 5.11 6.06
C ALA A 153 1.21 3.77 6.58
N ILE A 154 1.89 3.02 5.71
CA ILE A 154 2.37 1.68 6.03
C ILE A 154 3.86 1.61 5.71
N GLY A 155 4.65 1.21 6.71
CA GLY A 155 6.05 0.85 6.53
C GLY A 155 6.22 -0.67 6.59
N ILE A 156 7.10 -1.24 5.75
CA ILE A 156 7.48 -2.64 5.78
C ILE A 156 8.95 -2.74 6.17
N THR A 157 9.29 -3.76 6.96
CA THR A 157 10.66 -4.18 7.21
C THR A 157 10.73 -5.69 7.28
N ARG A 158 11.93 -6.25 7.19
CA ARG A 158 12.18 -7.68 7.34
C ARG A 158 13.12 -7.97 8.50
N LYS A 159 12.85 -9.06 9.23
CA LYS A 159 13.72 -9.60 10.29
C LYS A 159 14.11 -8.57 11.37
N GLY A 160 13.24 -7.59 11.63
CA GLY A 160 13.47 -6.50 12.56
C GLY A 160 14.56 -5.51 12.14
N ASP A 161 15.00 -5.54 10.88
CA ASP A 161 16.05 -4.64 10.40
C ASP A 161 15.61 -3.19 10.59
N LYS A 162 16.42 -2.43 11.34
CA LYS A 162 16.20 -1.00 11.62
C LYS A 162 14.78 -0.65 12.08
N ILE A 163 14.07 -1.57 12.75
CA ILE A 163 12.65 -1.39 13.11
C ILE A 163 12.39 -0.08 13.88
N ASN A 164 13.24 0.26 14.85
CA ASN A 164 13.11 1.50 15.61
C ASN A 164 13.32 2.75 14.73
N GLN A 165 14.16 2.65 13.69
CA GLN A 165 14.35 3.75 12.73
C GLN A 165 13.13 3.91 11.83
N HIS A 166 12.43 2.83 11.45
CA HIS A 166 11.19 2.93 10.68
C HIS A 166 10.09 3.56 11.53
N VAL A 167 9.92 3.10 12.77
CA VAL A 167 8.98 3.69 13.74
C VAL A 167 9.27 5.18 13.97
N SER A 168 10.54 5.57 14.17
CA SER A 168 10.89 6.98 14.41
C SER A 168 10.66 7.89 13.21
N ARG A 169 10.50 7.36 11.98
CA ARG A 169 10.15 8.18 10.81
C ARG A 169 8.74 8.74 10.89
N PHE A 170 7.86 8.14 11.70
CA PHE A 170 6.50 8.60 11.97
C PHE A 170 6.38 9.54 13.17
N ASP A 171 7.50 9.90 13.82
CA ASP A 171 7.47 10.88 14.90
C ASP A 171 6.86 12.21 14.40
N PRO A 172 5.83 12.76 15.07
CA PRO A 172 5.11 13.93 14.57
C PRO A 172 5.97 15.20 14.54
N ASN A 173 7.04 15.26 15.35
CA ASN A 173 7.86 16.46 15.49
C ASN A 173 9.13 16.38 14.61
N ASN A 174 9.75 15.20 14.54
CA ASN A 174 11.08 14.99 13.97
C ASN A 174 11.10 13.93 12.86
N GLY A 175 10.01 13.18 12.69
CA GLY A 175 9.93 12.06 11.77
C GLY A 175 9.89 12.51 10.31
N LYS A 176 10.54 11.75 9.43
CA LYS A 176 10.61 12.04 7.99
C LYS A 176 9.23 12.09 7.31
N TYR A 177 8.24 11.39 7.87
CA TYR A 177 6.91 11.24 7.30
C TYR A 177 5.87 12.22 7.86
N ARG A 178 6.27 13.10 8.79
CA ARG A 178 5.36 14.04 9.48
C ARG A 178 4.54 14.95 8.54
N ALA A 179 5.05 15.22 7.34
CA ALA A 179 4.41 16.09 6.36
C ALA A 179 3.37 15.39 5.46
N ILE A 180 3.22 14.06 5.53
CA ILE A 180 2.32 13.29 4.65
C ILE A 180 0.85 13.48 5.03
N GLY A 181 0.55 13.80 6.29
CA GLY A 181 -0.83 14.02 6.75
C GLY A 181 -1.66 12.74 6.83
N HIS A 182 -1.20 11.74 7.59
CA HIS A 182 -1.90 10.47 7.78
C HIS A 182 -2.79 10.47 9.04
N SER A 183 -3.93 9.78 8.98
CA SER A 183 -4.84 9.57 10.12
C SER A 183 -4.40 8.40 11.03
N ALA A 184 -3.74 7.39 10.45
CA ALA A 184 -3.19 6.23 11.16
C ALA A 184 -1.96 5.69 10.42
N TRP A 185 -1.09 4.97 11.14
CA TRP A 185 0.08 4.35 10.54
C TRP A 185 0.49 3.06 11.23
N ILE A 186 1.22 2.21 10.51
CA ILE A 186 1.74 0.95 11.04
C ILE A 186 3.08 0.60 10.40
N VAL A 187 3.99 0.01 11.17
CA VAL A 187 5.20 -0.64 10.65
C VAL A 187 5.06 -2.16 10.80
N VAL A 188 5.13 -2.86 9.68
CA VAL A 188 5.00 -4.31 9.56
C VAL A 188 6.38 -4.94 9.47
N ASP A 189 6.74 -5.71 10.49
CA ASP A 189 7.99 -6.46 10.57
C ASP A 189 7.77 -7.92 10.16
N CYS A 190 8.16 -8.24 8.93
CA CYS A 190 8.02 -9.56 8.34
C CYS A 190 9.19 -10.46 8.73
N ARG A 191 8.89 -11.61 9.31
CA ARG A 191 9.88 -12.56 9.83
C ARG A 191 9.60 -13.97 9.32
N GLY A 192 10.65 -14.78 9.25
CA GLY A 192 10.47 -16.23 9.04
C GLY A 192 9.87 -16.91 10.28
N PRO A 193 10.07 -18.23 10.40
CA PRO A 193 9.49 -19.01 11.48
C PRO A 193 9.77 -18.41 12.86
N ARG A 194 8.78 -18.47 13.74
CA ARG A 194 8.84 -17.90 15.07
C ARG A 194 9.80 -18.69 15.96
N VAL A 195 11.04 -18.22 16.06
CA VAL A 195 12.04 -18.76 17.02
C VAL A 195 11.90 -18.10 18.39
N LYS A 196 11.65 -16.78 18.40
CA LYS A 196 11.43 -16.00 19.63
C LYS A 196 10.39 -14.92 19.37
N GLN A 197 9.49 -14.78 20.33
CA GLN A 197 8.50 -13.69 20.34
C GLN A 197 9.22 -12.37 20.63
N VAL A 198 8.96 -11.38 19.80
CA VAL A 198 9.42 -10.02 20.08
C VAL A 198 8.39 -9.31 20.92
N GLU A 199 8.90 -8.46 21.81
CA GLU A 199 8.07 -7.56 22.59
C GLU A 199 7.18 -6.70 21.69
N SER A 200 5.93 -6.62 22.12
CA SER A 200 4.90 -5.79 21.52
C SER A 200 5.25 -4.31 21.64
N LYS A 201 5.09 -3.54 20.56
CA LYS A 201 5.23 -2.09 20.57
C LYS A 201 4.03 -1.45 19.88
N GLU A 202 3.69 -0.24 20.31
CA GLU A 202 2.65 0.56 19.64
C GLU A 202 3.02 0.84 18.16
N ALA A 203 2.01 0.81 17.28
CA ALA A 203 2.13 0.98 15.84
C ALA A 203 3.13 0.04 15.13
N ARG A 204 3.46 -1.09 15.76
CA ARG A 204 4.27 -2.17 15.17
C ARG A 204 3.46 -3.46 15.11
N CYS A 205 3.31 -3.99 13.91
CA CYS A 205 2.87 -5.38 13.71
C CYS A 205 4.07 -6.26 13.36
N THR A 206 4.16 -7.46 13.95
CA THR A 206 5.17 -8.45 13.58
C THR A 206 4.46 -9.65 12.97
N LEU A 207 4.86 -10.06 11.78
CA LEU A 207 4.30 -11.21 11.07
C LEU A 207 5.34 -12.32 11.01
N TYR A 208 5.02 -13.49 11.55
CA TYR A 208 5.88 -14.67 11.49
C TYR A 208 5.36 -15.66 10.44
N PHE A 209 6.05 -15.76 9.32
CA PHE A 209 5.71 -16.72 8.28
C PHE A 209 6.27 -18.11 8.63
N ALA A 210 5.47 -19.16 8.45
CA ALA A 210 5.96 -20.54 8.53
C ALA A 210 7.02 -20.82 7.45
N GLU A 211 7.81 -21.88 7.61
CA GLU A 211 8.90 -22.24 6.68
C GLU A 211 8.41 -22.42 5.24
N ASN A 212 7.20 -22.94 5.09
CA ASN A 212 6.55 -23.17 3.80
C ASN A 212 5.71 -21.98 3.32
N PHE A 213 5.67 -20.87 4.07
CA PHE A 213 4.81 -19.71 3.84
C PHE A 213 3.32 -20.04 3.68
N GLN A 214 2.84 -21.19 4.18
CA GLN A 214 1.40 -21.51 4.12
C GLN A 214 0.62 -20.84 5.24
N THR A 215 1.28 -20.45 6.31
CA THR A 215 0.66 -19.74 7.42
C THR A 215 1.49 -18.54 7.84
N ALA A 216 0.80 -17.54 8.39
CA ALA A 216 1.41 -16.40 9.05
C ALA A 216 0.79 -16.24 10.44
N ASP A 217 1.65 -16.19 11.46
CA ASP A 217 1.28 -15.95 12.85
C ASP A 217 1.51 -14.47 13.20
N PRO A 218 0.47 -13.71 13.54
CA PRO A 218 0.61 -12.37 14.09
C PRO A 218 1.28 -12.38 15.47
N GLY A 219 2.22 -11.47 15.70
CA GLY A 219 2.74 -11.21 17.04
C GLY A 219 1.69 -10.57 17.97
N VAL A 220 2.02 -10.49 19.27
CA VAL A 220 1.18 -10.11 20.45
C VAL A 220 0.27 -8.88 20.30
N LYS A 221 0.47 -8.02 19.31
CA LYS A 221 -0.33 -6.80 19.13
C LYS A 221 -1.10 -6.73 17.83
N CYS A 222 -0.82 -7.60 16.87
CA CYS A 222 -1.73 -7.74 15.77
C CYS A 222 -2.78 -8.71 16.29
N ASP A 223 -3.99 -8.22 16.57
CA ASP A 223 -5.11 -8.99 17.13
C ASP A 223 -5.71 -9.93 16.06
N PHE A 224 -4.82 -10.54 15.27
CA PHE A 224 -5.20 -11.44 14.22
C PHE A 224 -5.18 -12.87 14.77
N SER A 225 -6.11 -13.70 14.31
CA SER A 225 -5.96 -15.14 14.47
C SER A 225 -4.87 -15.65 13.52
N CYS A 226 -4.25 -16.79 13.83
CA CYS A 226 -3.31 -17.43 12.92
C CYS A 226 -4.02 -17.76 11.59
N PHE A 227 -3.44 -17.42 10.43
CA PHE A 227 -4.13 -17.58 9.14
C PHE A 227 -3.39 -18.48 8.17
N SER A 228 -4.16 -19.13 7.31
CA SER A 228 -3.68 -19.74 6.08
C SER A 228 -3.54 -18.67 5.00
N LEU A 229 -2.40 -18.67 4.32
CA LEU A 229 -2.14 -17.84 3.14
C LEU A 229 -2.75 -18.51 1.91
N LEU A 230 -3.16 -17.71 0.92
CA LEU A 230 -3.68 -18.27 -0.34
C LEU A 230 -2.60 -19.12 -1.02
N LEU A 231 -3.01 -20.31 -1.47
CA LEU A 231 -2.15 -21.26 -2.18
C LEU A 231 -1.77 -20.72 -3.56
#